data_AF-A0A1F6QJM1-F1
#
_entry.id   AF-A0A1F6QJM1-F1
#
_cell.length_a   1.000
_cell.length_b   1.000
_cell.length_c   1.000
_cell.angle_alpha   90.00
_cell.angle_beta   90.00
_cell.angle_gamma   90.00
#
_symmetry.space_group_name_H-M   'P 1'
#
loop_
_entity.id
_entity.type
_entity.pdbx_description
1 polymer ?
#
loop_
_entity_poly.entity_id
_entity_poly.type
_entity_poly.pdbx_seq_one_letter_code
_entity_poly.pdbx_strand_id
1 'polypeptide(L)'
;MVEKNKTESFEARIDKLEKIVRKLESDIPLDEAIKQYEEGVRLSDDCQKELNQVEKKIMKLVEQDGKPKAIPIEEHEFPTLF
;
A
#
# COMPACT_ATOMS: atom_id res chain seq x y z
N MET A 1 -19.72 -7.28 -22.97
CA MET A 1 -19.16 -7.91 -21.75
C MET A 1 -17.65 -7.92 -21.91
N VAL A 2 -16.91 -7.23 -21.03
CA VAL A 2 -15.45 -7.28 -21.00
C VAL A 2 -15.06 -7.77 -19.61
N GLU A 3 -14.75 -9.05 -19.53
CA GLU A 3 -14.10 -9.67 -18.39
C GLU A 3 -12.65 -9.17 -18.36
N LYS A 4 -12.38 -8.16 -17.53
CA LYS A 4 -11.01 -7.76 -17.19
C LYS A 4 -10.72 -8.33 -15.82
N ASN A 5 -9.79 -9.28 -15.78
CA ASN A 5 -9.08 -9.72 -14.57
C ASN A 5 -8.75 -8.47 -13.73
N LYS A 6 -9.53 -8.25 -12.67
CA LYS A 6 -9.67 -6.93 -12.04
C LYS A 6 -8.58 -6.79 -10.99
N THR A 7 -7.34 -6.61 -11.44
CA THR A 7 -6.32 -6.01 -10.57
C THR A 7 -6.89 -4.65 -10.18
N GLU A 8 -7.27 -4.50 -8.91
CA GLU A 8 -7.79 -3.24 -8.40
C GLU A 8 -6.74 -2.15 -8.57
N SER A 9 -7.15 -0.91 -8.80
CA SER A 9 -6.19 0.19 -8.90
C SER A 9 -5.54 0.44 -7.54
N PHE A 10 -4.39 1.12 -7.55
CA PHE A 10 -3.70 1.51 -6.33
C PHE A 10 -4.63 2.34 -5.41
N GLU A 11 -5.34 3.31 -5.98
CA GLU A 11 -6.29 4.17 -5.27
C GLU A 11 -7.44 3.36 -4.65
N ALA A 12 -7.91 2.33 -5.35
CA ALA A 12 -8.94 1.45 -4.84
C ALA A 12 -8.45 0.60 -3.66
N ARG A 13 -7.17 0.15 -3.67
CA ARG A 13 -6.57 -0.54 -2.53
C ARG A 13 -6.41 0.38 -1.32
N ILE A 14 -6.01 1.64 -1.54
CA ILE A 14 -5.91 2.63 -0.47
C ILE A 14 -7.28 2.92 0.15
N ASP A 15 -8.31 3.17 -0.67
CA ASP A 15 -9.68 3.38 -0.17
C ASP A 15 -10.21 2.17 0.63
N LYS A 16 -9.84 0.94 0.23
CA LYS A 16 -10.15 -0.25 1.03
C LYS A 16 -9.40 -0.29 2.35
N LEU A 17 -8.10 0.04 2.36
CA LEU A 17 -7.31 0.07 3.57
C LEU A 17 -7.87 1.08 4.57
N GLU A 18 -8.28 2.27 4.11
CA GLU A 18 -8.96 3.27 4.96
C GLU A 18 -10.26 2.74 5.57
N LYS A 19 -11.05 1.99 4.79
CA LYS A 19 -12.29 1.38 5.28
C LYS A 19 -12.02 0.31 6.33
N ILE A 20 -10.98 -0.50 6.14
CA ILE A 20 -10.53 -1.51 7.11
C ILE A 20 -10.14 -0.82 8.42
N VAL A 21 -9.31 0.24 8.36
CA VAL A 21 -8.91 1.01 9.55
C VAL A 21 -10.13 1.55 10.28
N ARG A 22 -11.05 2.23 9.59
CA ARG A 22 -12.30 2.75 10.21
C ARG A 22 -13.16 1.64 10.84
N LYS A 23 -13.15 0.44 10.26
CA LYS A 23 -13.91 -0.70 10.76
C LYS A 23 -13.25 -1.29 12.01
N LEU A 24 -11.92 -1.32 12.08
CA LEU A 24 -11.15 -1.71 13.25
C LEU A 24 -11.27 -0.69 14.40
N GLU A 25 -11.49 0.59 14.10
CA GLU A 25 -11.78 1.63 15.11
C GLU A 25 -13.21 1.53 15.67
N SER A 26 -14.08 0.76 15.03
CA SER A 26 -15.46 0.54 15.46
C SER A 26 -15.57 -0.69 16.37
N ASP A 27 -16.69 -0.82 17.07
CA ASP A 27 -16.95 -1.98 17.93
C ASP A 27 -17.34 -3.21 17.07
N ILE A 28 -16.38 -4.08 16.80
CA ILE A 28 -16.54 -5.30 15.99
C ILE A 28 -16.17 -6.56 16.78
N PRO A 29 -16.75 -7.73 16.46
CA PRO A 29 -16.37 -9.00 17.09
C PRO A 29 -14.90 -9.33 16.83
N LEU A 30 -14.24 -10.01 17.79
CA LEU A 30 -12.83 -10.38 17.71
C LEU A 30 -12.48 -11.15 16.42
N ASP A 31 -13.30 -12.13 16.03
CA ASP A 31 -13.09 -12.91 14.80
C ASP A 31 -13.14 -12.04 13.54
N GLU A 32 -13.95 -10.98 13.54
CA GLU A 32 -14.01 -10.03 12.44
C GLU A 32 -12.79 -9.10 12.49
N ALA A 33 -12.38 -8.64 13.67
CA ALA A 33 -11.18 -7.81 13.82
C ALA A 33 -9.92 -8.50 13.29
N ILE A 34 -9.75 -9.79 13.58
CA ILE A 34 -8.62 -10.60 13.08
C ILE A 34 -8.64 -10.62 11.54
N LYS A 35 -9.79 -10.89 10.93
CA LYS A 35 -9.92 -10.91 9.45
C LYS A 35 -9.62 -9.56 8.82
N GLN A 36 -10.16 -8.49 9.40
CA GLN A 36 -9.92 -7.13 8.92
C GLN A 36 -8.44 -6.75 9.04
N TYR A 37 -7.78 -7.15 10.13
CA TYR A 37 -6.34 -6.93 10.31
C TYR A 37 -5.51 -7.69 9.28
N GLU A 38 -5.77 -8.98 9.07
CA GLU A 38 -5.07 -9.79 8.05
C GLU A 38 -5.22 -9.20 6.64
N GLU A 39 -6.43 -8.77 6.28
CA GLU A 39 -6.70 -8.12 5.00
C GLU A 39 -5.97 -6.78 4.88
N GLY A 40 -5.97 -5.98 5.95
CA GLY A 40 -5.26 -4.70 6.00
C GLY A 40 -3.75 -4.84 5.83
N VAL A 41 -3.13 -5.81 6.52
CA VAL A 41 -1.70 -6.11 6.38
C VAL A 41 -1.36 -6.53 4.95
N ARG A 42 -2.17 -7.41 4.35
CA ARG A 42 -1.95 -7.83 2.96
C ARG A 42 -2.06 -6.65 1.99
N LEU A 43 -3.10 -5.83 2.12
CA LEU A 43 -3.29 -4.66 1.26
C LEU A 43 -2.17 -3.63 1.40
N SER A 44 -1.68 -3.42 2.63
CA SER A 44 -0.55 -2.53 2.90
C SER A 44 0.73 -3.01 2.21
N ASP A 45 1.05 -4.30 2.33
CA ASP A 45 2.21 -4.93 1.67
C ASP A 45 2.12 -4.83 0.14
N ASP A 46 0.92 -5.05 -0.42
CA ASP A 46 0.69 -4.90 -1.87
C ASP A 46 0.90 -3.45 -2.35
N CYS A 47 0.42 -2.45 -1.59
CA CYS A 47 0.64 -1.04 -1.90
C CYS A 47 2.12 -0.67 -1.83
N GLN A 48 2.83 -1.13 -0.79
CA GLN A 48 4.25 -0.87 -0.64
C GLN A 48 5.07 -1.48 -1.79
N LYS A 49 4.74 -2.71 -2.21
CA LYS A 49 5.40 -3.36 -3.36
C LYS A 49 5.23 -2.57 -4.64
N GLU A 50 4.04 -2.04 -4.91
CA GLU A 50 3.79 -1.25 -6.10
C GLU A 50 4.56 0.07 -6.08
N LEU A 51 4.56 0.77 -4.95
CA LEU A 51 5.35 1.99 -4.77
C LEU A 51 6.85 1.73 -4.99
N ASN A 52 7.39 0.66 -4.42
CA ASN A 52 8.78 0.25 -4.62
C ASN A 52 9.09 -0.08 -6.09
N GLN A 53 8.14 -0.63 -6.85
CA GLN A 53 8.31 -0.87 -8.29
C GLN A 53 8.35 0.43 -9.09
N VAL A 54 7.46 1.37 -8.76
CA VAL A 54 7.42 2.69 -9.40
C VAL A 54 8.71 3.45 -9.10
N GLU A 55 9.18 3.43 -7.85
CA GLU A 55 10.44 4.05 -7.44
C GLU A 55 11.62 3.51 -8.25
N LYS A 56 11.78 2.18 -8.32
CA LYS A 56 12.85 1.55 -9.11
C LYS A 56 12.79 1.94 -10.59
N LYS A 57 11.58 2.12 -11.13
CA LYS A 57 11.39 2.57 -12.52
C LYS A 57 11.84 4.02 -12.69
N ILE A 58 11.49 4.90 -11.75
CA ILE A 58 11.94 6.31 -11.74
C ILE A 58 13.46 6.37 -11.62
N MET A 59 14.06 5.60 -10.70
CA MET A 59 15.52 5.55 -10.52
C MET A 59 16.23 5.20 -11.82
N LYS A 60 15.78 4.15 -12.53
CA LYS A 60 16.37 3.75 -13.82
C LYS A 60 16.27 4.84 -14.89
N LEU A 61 15.17 5.59 -14.92
CA LEU A 61 14.99 6.70 -15.86
C LEU A 61 15.93 7.87 -15.54
N VAL A 62 16.09 8.20 -14.25
CA VAL A 62 16.98 9.27 -13.78
C VAL A 62 18.46 8.93 -14.00
N GLU A 63 18.86 7.67 -13.81
CA GLU A 63 20.20 7.17 -14.14
C GLU A 63 20.50 7.26 -15.65
N GLN A 64 19.51 6.99 -16.50
CA GLN A 64 19.65 7.11 -17.96
C GLN A 64 19.81 8.57 -18.43
N ASP A 65 19.23 9.54 -17.71
CA ASP A 65 19.29 10.97 -18.05
C ASP A 65 20.53 11.69 -17.45
N GLY A 66 21.43 10.95 -16.79
CA GLY A 66 22.74 11.45 -16.36
C GLY A 66 22.73 12.43 -15.16
N LYS A 67 21.62 12.57 -14.43
CA LYS A 67 21.52 13.43 -13.24
C LYS A 67 21.19 12.63 -11.98
N PRO A 68 22.18 12.13 -11.22
CA PRO A 68 21.92 11.42 -9.99
C PRO A 68 21.58 12.42 -8.87
N LYS A 69 20.32 12.45 -8.45
CA LYS A 69 19.95 12.85 -7.09
C LYS A 69 18.84 11.93 -6.61
N ALA A 70 19.24 10.84 -5.96
CA ALA A 70 18.33 10.07 -5.13
C ALA A 70 17.85 11.00 -4.00
N ILE A 71 16.53 11.19 -3.89
CA ILE A 71 15.94 11.61 -2.64
C ILE A 71 15.44 10.30 -2.03
N PRO A 72 16.14 9.73 -1.03
CA PRO A 72 15.61 8.59 -0.29
C PRO A 72 14.26 9.02 0.27
N ILE A 73 13.21 8.28 -0.02
CA ILE A 73 12.01 8.38 0.81
C ILE A 73 12.45 7.78 2.14
N GLU A 74 12.59 8.63 3.18
CA GLU A 74 12.80 8.13 4.52
C GLU A 74 11.70 7.10 4.78
N GLU A 75 12.08 5.86 5.10
CA GLU A 75 11.17 4.91 5.72
C GLU A 75 10.69 5.61 6.99
N HIS A 76 9.57 6.32 6.89
CA HIS A 76 8.88 6.76 8.08
C HIS A 76 8.38 5.47 8.69
N GLU A 77 9.15 4.92 9.63
CA GLU A 77 8.65 3.95 10.57
C GLU A 77 7.38 4.60 11.13
N PHE A 78 6.21 4.13 10.68
CA PHE A 78 4.98 4.47 11.37
C PHE A 78 5.25 4.02 12.80
N PRO A 79 5.23 4.92 13.80
CA PRO A 79 5.43 4.50 15.17
C PRO A 79 4.44 3.38 15.39
N THR A 80 4.94 2.18 15.68
CA THR A 80 4.11 1.05 16.05
C THR A 80 3.36 1.51 17.29
N LEU A 81 2.14 1.99 17.09
CA LEU A 81 1.21 2.33 18.16
C LEU A 81 0.67 1.01 18.69
N PHE A 82 1.53 0.35 19.46
CA PHE A 82 1.20 -0.59 20.52
C PHE A 82 1.77 -0.04 21.81
#